data_AF-A0A7C4Q8L3-F1
#
_entry.id   AF-A0A7C4Q8L3-F1
#
_cell.length_a   1.000
_cell.length_b   1.000
_cell.length_c   1.000
_cell.angle_alpha   90.00
_cell.angle_beta   90.00
_cell.angle_gamma   90.00
#
_symmetry.space_group_name_H-M   'P 1'
#
loop_
_entity.id
_entity.type
_entity.pdbx_description
1 polymer ?
#
loop_
_entity_poly.entity_id
_entity_poly.type
_entity_poly.pdbx_seq_one_letter_code
_entity_poly.pdbx_strand_id
1 'polypeptide(L)'
;MKKHIILIIPIIIWFFYSGIFFVGKPNKRSIDVNYFKNLAHSILNGRFDIDCPGSGCVDLVIYNGKYYLYWPWMPAVVYIPIVAVLGTNTPDILISSIFGALNVFLIIIFIKNFSDKFNMSIRGSEIVLLSFFWALGTVHFYMSMVGSVWFISQIMAQTFLLLSFISLLKWQSIFGFFISGLFFSIAVYTKNDLLFAIFFITGLLYIIYKNNKKEITKKIIAFCMPVLIFTIINF
;
A
#
# COMPACT_ATOMS: atom_id res chain seq x y z
N MET A 1 12.06 15.85 23.89
CA MET A 1 11.21 14.76 24.43
C MET A 1 9.77 14.72 23.89
N LYS A 2 9.02 15.83 23.73
CA LYS A 2 7.58 15.79 23.33
C LYS A 2 7.26 15.28 21.90
N LYS A 3 8.17 15.40 20.92
CA LYS A 3 7.90 15.04 19.50
C LYS A 3 7.79 13.52 19.25
N HIS A 4 8.57 12.70 19.95
CA HIS A 4 8.55 11.23 19.75
C HIS A 4 7.32 10.58 20.36
N ILE A 5 6.85 11.08 21.51
CA ILE A 5 5.66 10.55 22.21
C ILE A 5 4.41 10.69 21.33
N ILE A 6 4.28 11.82 20.63
CA ILE A 6 3.15 12.11 19.74
C ILE A 6 3.11 11.19 18.52
N LEU A 7 4.25 10.68 18.05
CA LEU A 7 4.34 9.71 16.94
C LEU A 7 4.04 8.27 17.38
N ILE A 8 4.27 7.95 18.66
CA ILE A 8 4.11 6.61 19.22
C ILE A 8 2.65 6.35 19.61
N ILE A 9 1.91 7.37 20.07
CA ILE A 9 0.50 7.24 20.48
C ILE A 9 -0.41 6.66 19.39
N PRO A 10 -0.37 7.09 18.11
CA PRO A 10 -1.17 6.49 17.05
C PRO A 10 -0.86 5.03 16.81
N ILE A 11 0.41 4.65 16.89
CA ILE A 11 0.87 3.28 16.72
C ILE A 11 0.37 2.42 17.88
N ILE A 12 0.51 2.90 19.13
CA ILE A 12 0.02 2.19 20.31
C ILE A 12 -1.49 2.05 20.27
N ILE A 13 -2.25 3.10 19.93
CA ILE A 13 -3.70 3.04 19.82
C ILE A 13 -4.08 2.04 18.72
N TRP A 14 -3.42 2.07 17.57
CA TRP A 14 -3.68 1.13 16.49
C TRP A 14 -3.42 -0.31 16.89
N PHE A 15 -2.29 -0.59 17.54
CA PHE A 15 -1.97 -1.94 18.02
C PHE A 15 -2.89 -2.39 19.15
N PHE A 16 -3.26 -1.49 20.07
CA PHE A 16 -4.19 -1.76 21.16
C PHE A 16 -5.58 -2.11 20.62
N TYR A 17 -6.10 -1.34 19.66
CA TYR A 17 -7.37 -1.64 19.00
C TYR A 17 -7.29 -2.86 18.10
N SER A 18 -6.16 -3.09 17.42
CA SER A 18 -5.97 -4.33 16.64
C SER A 18 -5.94 -5.57 17.53
N GLY A 19 -5.36 -5.45 18.73
CA GLY A 19 -5.30 -6.50 19.75
C GLY A 19 -6.68 -6.83 20.35
N ILE A 20 -7.56 -5.83 20.51
CA ILE A 20 -8.95 -6.05 20.93
C ILE A 20 -9.71 -6.90 19.89
N PHE A 21 -9.44 -6.71 18.60
CA PHE A 21 -10.02 -7.53 17.53
C PHE A 21 -9.38 -8.91 17.39
N PHE A 22 -8.16 -9.15 17.89
CA PHE A 22 -7.61 -10.51 18.03
C PHE A 22 -8.42 -11.37 19.02
N VAL A 23 -9.11 -10.75 19.98
CA VAL A 23 -9.96 -11.43 20.96
C VAL A 23 -11.37 -11.69 20.41
N GLY A 24 -11.85 -10.85 19.50
CA GLY A 24 -13.08 -11.11 18.74
C GLY A 24 -12.81 -12.15 17.65
N LYS A 25 -13.35 -13.37 17.78
CA LYS A 25 -13.16 -14.47 16.80
C LYS A 25 -13.17 -13.92 15.37
N PRO A 26 -12.04 -13.94 14.64
CA PRO A 26 -12.03 -13.47 13.26
C PRO A 26 -13.01 -14.32 12.47
N ASN A 27 -13.82 -13.66 11.65
CA ASN A 27 -14.83 -14.32 10.84
C ASN A 27 -14.11 -15.35 9.94
N LYS A 28 -14.32 -16.66 10.15
CA LYS A 28 -13.61 -17.71 9.41
C LYS A 28 -13.63 -17.49 7.88
N ARG A 29 -14.71 -16.88 7.39
CA ARG A 29 -14.93 -16.53 5.98
C ARG A 29 -13.90 -15.53 5.41
N SER A 30 -13.32 -14.63 6.22
CA SER A 30 -12.31 -13.68 5.72
C SER A 30 -10.90 -14.27 5.66
N ILE A 31 -10.63 -15.35 6.42
CA ILE A 31 -9.35 -16.06 6.44
C ILE A 31 -9.20 -17.00 5.23
N ASP A 32 -10.32 -17.55 4.73
CA ASP A 32 -10.35 -18.52 3.63
C ASP A 32 -10.23 -17.88 2.23
N VAL A 33 -10.31 -16.56 2.12
CA VAL A 33 -10.30 -15.83 0.82
C VAL A 33 -9.06 -14.99 0.58
N ASN A 34 -7.99 -15.10 1.38
CA ASN A 34 -6.72 -14.46 1.03
C ASN A 34 -5.97 -15.27 -0.04
N TYR A 35 -6.24 -14.99 -1.31
CA TYR A 35 -5.59 -15.69 -2.42
C TYR A 35 -4.10 -15.32 -2.61
N PHE A 36 -3.61 -14.23 -2.00
CA PHE A 36 -2.22 -13.81 -2.17
C PHE A 36 -1.22 -14.75 -1.51
N LYS A 37 -1.56 -15.37 -0.37
CA LYS A 37 -0.72 -16.41 0.25
C LYS A 37 -0.69 -17.69 -0.58
N ASN A 38 -1.81 -18.03 -1.24
CA ASN A 38 -1.89 -19.19 -2.13
C ASN A 38 -1.10 -18.95 -3.42
N LEU A 39 -1.17 -17.73 -3.98
CA LEU A 39 -0.37 -17.34 -5.14
C LEU A 39 1.12 -17.31 -4.77
N ALA A 40 1.48 -16.76 -3.61
CA ALA A 40 2.86 -16.78 -3.12
C ALA A 40 3.39 -18.22 -2.95
N HIS A 41 2.58 -19.12 -2.39
CA HIS A 41 2.93 -20.54 -2.29
C HIS A 41 3.12 -21.18 -3.67
N SER A 42 2.26 -20.85 -4.63
CA SER A 42 2.35 -21.38 -5.99
C SER A 42 3.60 -20.87 -6.71
N ILE A 43 3.93 -19.59 -6.57
CA ILE A 43 5.14 -18.97 -7.13
C ILE A 43 6.40 -19.65 -6.58
N LEU A 44 6.44 -19.91 -5.26
CA LEU A 44 7.54 -20.64 -4.62
C LEU A 44 7.73 -22.06 -5.18
N ASN A 45 6.68 -22.65 -5.75
CA ASN A 45 6.70 -23.96 -6.40
C ASN A 45 6.79 -23.86 -7.94
N GLY A 46 7.10 -22.69 -8.50
CA GLY A 46 7.24 -22.48 -9.95
C GLY A 46 5.92 -22.49 -10.73
N ARG A 47 4.78 -22.21 -10.05
CA ARG A 47 3.44 -22.13 -10.64
C ARG A 47 2.85 -20.72 -10.50
N PHE A 48 1.91 -20.39 -11.37
CA PHE A 48 1.15 -19.14 -11.32
C PHE A 48 -0.36 -19.33 -11.11
N ASP A 49 -0.84 -20.57 -11.25
CA ASP A 49 -2.17 -20.98 -10.83
C ASP A 49 -2.23 -21.24 -9.33
N ILE A 50 -3.41 -21.06 -8.73
CA ILE A 50 -3.67 -21.39 -7.34
C ILE A 50 -4.63 -22.58 -7.22
N ASP A 51 -4.48 -23.33 -6.14
CA ASP A 51 -5.46 -24.33 -5.73
C ASP A 51 -6.67 -23.62 -5.09
N CYS A 52 -7.89 -24.03 -5.46
CA CYS A 52 -9.11 -23.46 -4.90
C CYS A 52 -9.24 -23.85 -3.42
N PRO A 53 -9.24 -22.92 -2.44
CA PRO A 53 -9.17 -23.26 -1.01
C PRO A 53 -10.49 -23.81 -0.40
N GLY A 54 -11.31 -24.52 -1.16
CA GLY A 54 -12.53 -25.19 -0.67
C GLY A 54 -13.82 -24.66 -1.30
N SER A 55 -14.93 -24.71 -0.53
CA SER A 55 -16.31 -24.63 -1.05
C SER A 55 -16.81 -23.26 -1.52
N GLY A 56 -15.91 -22.31 -1.82
CA GLY A 56 -16.31 -20.96 -2.21
C GLY A 56 -15.20 -20.15 -2.83
N CYS A 57 -14.56 -20.66 -3.89
CA CYS A 57 -13.73 -19.83 -4.76
C CYS A 57 -14.58 -18.74 -5.40
N VAL A 58 -14.33 -17.50 -5.01
CA VAL A 58 -14.99 -16.32 -5.53
C VAL A 58 -13.97 -15.49 -6.29
N ASP A 59 -14.42 -14.73 -7.28
CA ASP A 59 -13.60 -13.68 -7.88
C ASP A 59 -12.26 -14.21 -8.46
N LEU A 60 -12.28 -15.41 -9.06
CA LEU A 60 -11.13 -16.02 -9.73
C LEU A 60 -11.43 -16.28 -11.21
N VAL A 61 -10.39 -16.23 -12.03
CA VAL A 61 -10.45 -16.58 -13.46
C VAL A 61 -10.12 -18.05 -13.62
N ILE A 62 -10.97 -18.77 -14.35
CA ILE A 62 -10.76 -20.19 -14.64
C ILE A 62 -10.23 -20.31 -16.07
N TYR A 63 -9.07 -20.93 -16.24
CA TYR A 63 -8.48 -21.21 -17.55
C TYR A 63 -7.83 -22.60 -17.55
N ASN A 64 -8.19 -23.44 -18.53
CA ASN A 64 -7.72 -24.83 -18.64
C ASN A 64 -7.83 -25.64 -17.33
N GLY A 65 -8.94 -25.46 -16.58
CA GLY A 65 -9.18 -26.16 -15.31
C GLY A 65 -8.34 -25.67 -14.12
N LYS A 66 -7.57 -24.59 -14.30
CA LYS A 66 -6.76 -23.95 -13.25
C LYS A 66 -7.35 -22.60 -12.86
N TYR A 67 -7.08 -22.17 -11.62
CA TYR A 67 -7.57 -20.91 -11.08
C TYR A 67 -6.47 -19.85 -11.05
N TYR A 68 -6.82 -18.64 -11.47
CA TYR A 68 -5.92 -17.50 -11.52
C TYR A 68 -6.56 -16.29 -10.86
N LEU A 69 -5.73 -15.47 -10.23
CA LEU A 69 -6.16 -14.16 -9.73
C LEU A 69 -6.28 -13.21 -10.93
N TYR A 70 -7.40 -12.48 -11.03
CA TYR A 70 -7.46 -11.32 -11.93
C TYR A 70 -6.83 -10.07 -11.29
N TRP A 71 -6.65 -10.08 -9.97
CA TRP A 71 -6.00 -8.98 -9.27
C TRP A 71 -4.50 -8.98 -9.55
N PRO A 72 -3.87 -7.80 -9.38
CA PRO A 72 -2.42 -7.68 -9.48
C PRO A 72 -1.67 -8.55 -8.48
N TRP A 73 -0.48 -9.01 -8.86
CA TRP A 73 0.30 -10.01 -8.15
C TRP A 73 1.22 -9.43 -7.05
N MET A 74 1.42 -8.10 -6.96
CA MET A 74 2.36 -7.53 -5.99
C MET A 74 2.07 -7.84 -4.52
N PRO A 75 0.80 -7.93 -4.04
CA PRO A 75 0.55 -8.39 -2.68
C PRO A 75 1.12 -9.80 -2.46
N ALA A 76 1.01 -10.70 -3.43
CA ALA A 76 1.59 -12.04 -3.32
C ALA A 76 3.13 -11.98 -3.19
N VAL A 77 3.80 -11.05 -3.87
CA VAL A 77 5.26 -10.84 -3.72
C VAL A 77 5.63 -10.48 -2.29
N VAL A 78 4.84 -9.62 -1.63
CA VAL A 78 5.04 -9.29 -0.20
C VAL A 78 4.84 -10.54 0.68
N TYR A 79 3.94 -11.43 0.29
CA TYR A 79 3.66 -12.67 0.99
C TYR A 79 4.71 -13.77 0.77
N ILE A 80 5.48 -13.77 -0.34
CA ILE A 80 6.52 -14.79 -0.63
C ILE A 80 7.43 -15.08 0.57
N PRO A 81 8.13 -14.10 1.17
CA PRO A 81 9.03 -14.38 2.29
C PRO A 81 8.29 -14.91 3.53
N ILE A 82 7.04 -14.51 3.75
CA ILE A 82 6.23 -14.94 4.88
C ILE A 82 5.81 -16.40 4.68
N VAL A 83 5.34 -16.73 3.48
CA VAL A 83 4.90 -18.07 3.09
C VAL A 83 6.07 -19.05 3.01
N ALA A 84 7.25 -18.60 2.62
CA ALA A 84 8.46 -19.43 2.64
C ALA A 84 8.81 -19.94 4.06
N VAL A 85 8.45 -19.20 5.11
CA VAL A 85 8.73 -19.55 6.51
C VAL A 85 7.52 -20.23 7.18
N LEU A 86 6.30 -19.72 6.96
CA LEU A 86 5.09 -20.13 7.68
C LEU A 86 4.13 -21.01 6.85
N GLY A 87 4.46 -21.26 5.58
CA GLY A 87 3.51 -21.86 4.64
C GLY A 87 2.29 -20.96 4.41
N THR A 88 1.16 -21.55 4.04
CA THR A 88 -0.11 -20.81 3.81
C THR A 88 -0.86 -20.46 5.10
N ASN A 89 -0.33 -20.83 6.28
CA ASN A 89 -0.90 -20.49 7.59
C ASN A 89 -0.43 -19.10 8.07
N THR A 90 -0.59 -18.09 7.21
CA THR A 90 -0.12 -16.73 7.49
C THR A 90 -1.06 -15.97 8.43
N PRO A 91 -0.53 -15.14 9.35
CA PRO A 91 -1.37 -14.32 10.23
C PRO A 91 -1.87 -13.08 9.47
N ASP A 92 -2.79 -13.28 8.54
CA ASP A 92 -3.25 -12.28 7.56
C ASP A 92 -3.76 -10.97 8.19
N ILE A 93 -4.51 -11.08 9.28
CA ILE A 93 -5.00 -9.92 10.04
C ILE A 93 -3.84 -9.15 10.66
N LEU A 94 -2.82 -9.84 11.20
CA LEU A 94 -1.64 -9.19 11.76
C LEU A 94 -0.89 -8.41 10.68
N ILE A 95 -0.64 -9.05 9.54
CA ILE A 95 0.05 -8.46 8.39
C ILE A 95 -0.71 -7.20 7.95
N SER A 96 -2.01 -7.33 7.69
CA SER A 96 -2.86 -6.22 7.30
C SER A 96 -2.89 -5.09 8.34
N SER A 97 -2.93 -5.42 9.64
CA SER A 97 -2.90 -4.44 10.73
C SER A 97 -1.58 -3.69 10.80
N ILE A 98 -0.45 -4.38 10.58
CA ILE A 98 0.89 -3.76 10.54
C ILE A 98 0.97 -2.75 9.39
N PHE A 99 0.54 -3.12 8.18
CA PHE A 99 0.48 -2.18 7.06
C PHE A 99 -0.52 -1.04 7.32
N GLY A 100 -1.64 -1.33 7.98
CA GLY A 100 -2.60 -0.33 8.45
C GLY A 100 -1.96 0.72 9.36
N ALA A 101 -1.21 0.28 10.37
CA ALA A 101 -0.48 1.15 11.30
C ALA A 101 0.61 1.95 10.59
N LEU A 102 1.35 1.28 9.70
CA LEU A 102 2.37 1.90 8.87
C LEU A 102 1.78 3.03 8.02
N ASN A 103 0.61 2.83 7.44
CA ASN A 103 -0.09 3.87 6.68
C ASN A 103 -0.41 5.11 7.51
N VAL A 104 -0.84 4.95 8.77
CA VAL A 104 -1.07 6.10 9.68
C VAL A 104 0.23 6.85 9.92
N PHE A 105 1.33 6.14 10.16
CA PHE A 105 2.64 6.75 10.32
C PHE A 105 3.11 7.48 9.04
N LEU A 106 2.91 6.87 7.88
CA LEU A 106 3.24 7.47 6.59
C LEU A 106 2.39 8.71 6.30
N ILE A 107 1.10 8.74 6.68
CA ILE A 107 0.26 9.94 6.56
C ILE A 107 0.81 11.09 7.40
N ILE A 108 1.28 10.84 8.63
CA ILE A 108 1.92 11.87 9.46
C ILE A 108 3.14 12.45 8.73
N ILE A 109 3.98 11.58 8.14
CA ILE A 109 5.16 12.02 7.37
C ILE A 109 4.74 12.79 6.12
N PHE A 110 3.72 12.31 5.40
CA PHE A 110 3.22 12.94 4.19
C PHE A 110 2.70 14.35 4.47
N ILE A 111 1.80 14.51 5.44
CA ILE A 111 1.24 15.82 5.82
C ILE A 111 2.36 16.77 6.25
N LYS A 112 3.33 16.28 7.04
CA LYS A 112 4.48 17.09 7.45
C LYS A 112 5.30 17.57 6.25
N ASN A 113 5.73 16.64 5.38
CA ASN A 113 6.53 16.98 4.21
C ASN A 113 5.77 17.91 3.25
N PHE A 114 4.46 17.72 3.14
CA PHE A 114 3.60 18.59 2.33
C PHE A 114 3.52 19.99 2.93
N SER A 115 3.28 20.10 4.24
CA SER A 115 3.26 21.38 4.97
C SER A 115 4.59 22.13 4.82
N ASP A 116 5.70 21.43 5.02
CA ASP A 116 7.06 21.99 4.90
C ASP A 116 7.33 22.44 3.45
N LYS A 117 6.91 21.66 2.44
CA LYS A 117 7.11 21.97 1.02
C LYS A 117 6.38 23.22 0.56
N PHE A 118 5.21 23.48 1.13
CA PHE A 118 4.34 24.61 0.75
C PHE A 118 4.30 25.73 1.79
N ASN A 119 5.23 25.73 2.76
CA ASN A 119 5.33 26.73 3.83
C ASN A 119 4.01 26.94 4.59
N MET A 120 3.25 25.87 4.82
CA MET A 120 2.02 25.91 5.60
C MET A 120 2.36 25.89 7.09
N SER A 121 1.66 26.72 7.89
CA SER A 121 1.84 26.81 9.33
C SER A 121 0.95 25.79 10.08
N ILE A 122 1.25 24.49 9.97
CA ILE A 122 0.53 23.42 10.66
C ILE A 122 1.34 22.92 11.86
N ARG A 123 0.74 22.92 13.05
CA ARG A 123 1.37 22.44 14.29
C ARG A 123 1.46 20.92 14.29
N GLY A 124 2.48 20.36 14.94
CA GLY A 124 2.66 18.90 15.02
C GLY A 124 1.47 18.15 15.64
N SER A 125 0.73 18.77 16.57
CA SER A 125 -0.50 18.22 17.13
C SER A 125 -1.64 18.15 16.11
N GLU A 126 -1.75 19.14 15.22
CA GLU A 126 -2.75 19.18 14.15
C GLU A 126 -2.45 18.12 13.09
N ILE A 127 -1.18 17.93 12.74
CA ILE A 127 -0.75 16.85 11.84
C ILE A 127 -1.21 15.49 12.39
N VAL A 128 -0.98 15.23 13.67
CA VAL A 128 -1.38 13.97 14.29
C VAL A 128 -2.90 13.84 14.36
N LEU A 129 -3.61 14.90 14.74
CA LEU A 129 -5.08 14.90 14.78
C LEU A 129 -5.68 14.62 13.39
N LEU A 130 -5.18 15.28 12.35
CA LEU A 130 -5.59 15.04 10.95
C LEU A 130 -5.30 13.60 10.52
N SER A 131 -4.16 13.05 10.93
CA SER A 131 -3.79 11.67 10.64
C SER A 131 -4.74 10.67 11.32
N PHE A 132 -5.17 10.96 12.55
CA PHE A 132 -6.19 10.16 13.23
C PHE A 132 -7.56 10.27 12.57
N PHE A 133 -7.99 11.47 12.18
CA PHE A 133 -9.25 11.64 11.46
C PHE A 133 -9.23 10.92 10.12
N TRP A 134 -8.10 10.92 9.41
CA TRP A 134 -7.96 10.10 8.21
C TRP A 134 -8.04 8.60 8.53
N ALA A 135 -7.34 8.15 9.57
CA ALA A 135 -7.25 6.73 9.90
C ALA A 135 -8.57 6.14 10.41
N LEU A 136 -9.28 6.86 11.29
CA LEU A 136 -10.52 6.42 11.96
C LEU A 136 -11.79 6.98 11.31
N GLY A 137 -11.70 8.12 10.64
CA GLY A 137 -12.82 8.74 9.92
C GLY A 137 -13.00 8.21 8.50
N THR A 138 -12.12 7.31 8.04
CA THR A 138 -12.28 6.58 6.77
C THR A 138 -12.40 5.08 7.03
N VAL A 139 -12.67 4.31 5.97
CA VAL A 139 -12.75 2.83 6.03
C VAL A 139 -11.39 2.16 6.31
N HIS A 140 -10.30 2.93 6.36
CA HIS A 140 -8.93 2.42 6.49
C HIS A 140 -8.74 1.53 7.72
N PHE A 141 -9.23 1.97 8.89
CA PHE A 141 -9.17 1.17 10.11
C PHE A 141 -9.88 -0.18 9.94
N TYR A 142 -11.12 -0.19 9.46
CA TYR A 142 -11.87 -1.43 9.24
C TYR A 142 -11.14 -2.38 8.28
N MET A 143 -10.69 -1.89 7.12
CA MET A 143 -10.02 -2.71 6.11
C MET A 143 -8.73 -3.34 6.66
N SER A 144 -7.99 -2.62 7.49
CA SER A 144 -6.75 -3.14 8.08
C SER A 144 -6.98 -4.34 9.01
N MET A 145 -8.19 -4.49 9.56
CA MET A 145 -8.50 -5.46 10.61
C MET A 145 -9.11 -6.77 10.13
N VAL A 146 -9.38 -6.92 8.82
CA VAL A 146 -10.16 -8.06 8.30
C VAL A 146 -9.29 -9.15 7.67
N GLY A 147 -8.18 -8.78 7.00
CA GLY A 147 -7.24 -9.75 6.42
C GLY A 147 -7.77 -10.52 5.18
N SER A 148 -8.77 -10.00 4.47
CA SER A 148 -9.26 -10.59 3.21
C SER A 148 -8.48 -10.06 1.99
N VAL A 149 -8.53 -10.77 0.86
CA VAL A 149 -7.82 -10.39 -0.38
C VAL A 149 -8.10 -8.94 -0.81
N TRP A 150 -9.37 -8.51 -0.84
CA TRP A 150 -9.73 -7.17 -1.31
C TRP A 150 -9.13 -6.07 -0.43
N PHE A 151 -9.11 -6.28 0.89
CA PHE A 151 -8.65 -5.29 1.85
C PHE A 151 -7.13 -5.30 2.02
N ILE A 152 -6.49 -6.47 1.99
CA ILE A 152 -5.02 -6.57 1.98
C ILE A 152 -4.45 -5.81 0.79
N SER A 153 -4.99 -6.04 -0.42
CA SER A 153 -4.58 -5.31 -1.62
C SER A 153 -4.73 -3.80 -1.43
N GLN A 154 -5.87 -3.32 -0.91
CA GLN A 154 -6.09 -1.90 -0.66
C GLN A 154 -5.06 -1.31 0.33
N ILE A 155 -4.86 -1.99 1.46
CA ILE A 155 -4.02 -1.50 2.55
C ILE A 155 -2.55 -1.46 2.14
N MET A 156 -2.06 -2.49 1.43
CA MET A 156 -0.70 -2.49 0.88
C MET A 156 -0.54 -1.44 -0.22
N ALA A 157 -1.52 -1.30 -1.10
CA ALA A 157 -1.45 -0.34 -2.20
C ALA A 157 -1.39 1.10 -1.67
N GLN A 158 -2.14 1.40 -0.60
CA GLN A 158 -2.08 2.67 0.12
C GLN A 158 -0.66 2.96 0.65
N THR A 159 0.04 1.94 1.17
CA THR A 159 1.43 2.11 1.66
C THR A 159 2.36 2.52 0.55
N PHE A 160 2.33 1.82 -0.57
CA PHE A 160 3.20 2.13 -1.70
C PHE A 160 2.85 3.49 -2.32
N LEU A 161 1.57 3.85 -2.40
CA LEU A 161 1.15 5.16 -2.87
C LEU A 161 1.66 6.29 -1.96
N LEU A 162 1.56 6.13 -0.63
CA LEU A 162 2.09 7.11 0.32
C LEU A 162 3.61 7.25 0.22
N LEU A 163 4.33 6.13 0.08
CA LEU A 163 5.79 6.15 -0.14
C LEU A 163 6.16 6.87 -1.44
N SER A 164 5.36 6.71 -2.49
CA SER A 164 5.53 7.44 -3.75
C SER A 164 5.42 8.95 -3.54
N PHE A 165 4.34 9.42 -2.90
CA PHE A 165 4.14 10.84 -2.62
C PHE A 165 5.20 11.42 -1.67
N ILE A 166 5.56 10.70 -0.61
CA ILE A 166 6.60 11.11 0.34
C ILE A 166 7.94 11.29 -0.38
N SER A 167 8.30 10.34 -1.25
CA SER A 167 9.53 10.40 -2.04
C SER A 167 9.53 11.61 -2.97
N LEU A 168 8.41 11.90 -3.63
CA LEU A 168 8.25 13.03 -4.54
C LEU A 168 8.36 14.39 -3.82
N LEU A 169 7.83 14.50 -2.60
CA LEU A 169 7.92 15.72 -1.80
C LEU A 169 9.32 15.91 -1.21
N LYS A 170 9.91 14.85 -0.65
CA LYS A 170 11.17 14.89 0.10
C LYS A 170 12.40 14.97 -0.80
N TRP A 171 12.43 14.21 -1.89
CA TRP A 171 13.60 14.06 -2.75
C TRP A 171 13.36 14.67 -4.12
N GLN A 172 13.83 15.91 -4.31
CA GLN A 172 13.68 16.65 -5.56
C GLN A 172 14.75 16.30 -6.62
N SER A 173 15.54 15.24 -6.41
CA SER A 173 16.52 14.74 -7.37
C SER A 173 15.89 13.80 -8.39
N ILE A 174 16.57 13.56 -9.51
CA ILE A 174 16.16 12.57 -10.53
C ILE A 174 15.96 11.19 -9.90
N PHE A 175 16.88 10.80 -9.00
CA PHE A 175 16.78 9.54 -8.26
C PHE A 175 15.54 9.49 -7.37
N GLY A 176 15.21 10.58 -6.66
CA GLY A 176 13.98 10.66 -5.86
C GLY A 176 12.70 10.46 -6.68
N PHE A 177 12.66 11.00 -7.90
CA PHE A 177 11.57 10.80 -8.83
C PHE A 177 11.48 9.37 -9.36
N PHE A 178 12.63 8.75 -9.66
CA PHE A 178 12.67 7.34 -10.02
C PHE A 178 12.13 6.44 -8.90
N ILE A 179 12.55 6.67 -7.66
CA ILE A 179 12.04 5.92 -6.50
C ILE A 179 10.54 6.16 -6.28
N SER A 180 10.08 7.40 -6.45
CA SER A 180 8.65 7.73 -6.40
C SER A 180 7.86 6.98 -7.49
N GLY A 181 8.38 6.93 -8.72
CA GLY A 181 7.79 6.19 -9.83
C GLY A 181 7.78 4.68 -9.59
N LEU A 182 8.82 4.14 -8.97
CA LEU A 182 8.90 2.72 -8.59
C LEU A 182 7.81 2.37 -7.58
N PHE A 183 7.67 3.15 -6.50
CA PHE A 183 6.61 2.94 -5.52
C PHE A 183 5.22 3.14 -6.11
N PHE A 184 5.04 4.11 -7.03
CA PHE A 184 3.79 4.30 -7.73
C PHE A 184 3.43 3.09 -8.59
N SER A 185 4.41 2.55 -9.32
CA SER A 185 4.23 1.34 -10.12
C SER A 185 3.81 0.18 -9.24
N ILE A 186 4.52 -0.06 -8.14
CA ILE A 186 4.16 -1.10 -7.17
C ILE A 186 2.74 -0.89 -6.64
N ALA A 187 2.33 0.35 -6.34
CA ALA A 187 0.96 0.63 -5.90
C ALA A 187 -0.08 0.26 -6.96
N VAL A 188 0.12 0.64 -8.22
CA VAL A 188 -0.76 0.28 -9.35
C VAL A 188 -0.82 -1.25 -9.54
N TYR A 189 0.32 -1.93 -9.48
CA TYR A 189 0.40 -3.40 -9.52
C TYR A 189 0.06 -4.08 -8.19
N THR A 190 -0.39 -3.33 -7.20
CA THR A 190 -1.06 -3.86 -6.00
C THR A 190 -2.57 -3.69 -6.15
N LYS A 191 -3.01 -2.60 -6.81
CA LYS A 191 -4.41 -2.29 -7.10
C LYS A 191 -4.53 -1.35 -8.31
N ASN A 192 -5.13 -1.85 -9.40
CA ASN A 192 -5.10 -1.19 -10.72
C ASN A 192 -5.81 0.16 -10.80
N ASP A 193 -6.84 0.37 -9.98
CA ASP A 193 -7.60 1.63 -9.90
C ASP A 193 -6.73 2.81 -9.42
N LEU A 194 -5.62 2.55 -8.74
CA LEU A 194 -4.67 3.60 -8.36
C LEU A 194 -3.92 4.21 -9.55
N LEU A 195 -4.07 3.67 -10.76
CA LEU A 195 -3.56 4.33 -11.98
C LEU A 195 -4.09 5.76 -12.09
N PHE A 196 -5.33 6.02 -11.67
CA PHE A 196 -5.94 7.34 -11.68
C PHE A 196 -5.29 8.34 -10.71
N ALA A 197 -4.50 7.89 -9.74
CA ALA A 197 -3.71 8.79 -8.89
C ALA A 197 -2.62 9.55 -9.68
N ILE A 198 -2.34 9.17 -10.93
CA ILE A 198 -1.48 9.94 -11.83
C ILE A 198 -1.96 11.38 -12.05
N PHE A 199 -3.28 11.63 -12.03
CA PHE A 199 -3.82 12.99 -12.14
C PHE A 199 -3.43 13.87 -10.95
N PHE A 200 -3.39 13.31 -9.76
CA PHE A 200 -2.95 14.02 -8.56
C PHE A 200 -1.44 14.25 -8.58
N ILE A 201 -0.65 13.26 -9.02
CA ILE A 201 0.80 13.40 -9.14
C ILE A 201 1.16 14.48 -10.17
N THR A 202 0.53 14.46 -11.35
CA THR A 202 0.75 15.47 -12.38
C THR A 202 0.33 16.87 -11.93
N GLY A 203 -0.82 17.00 -11.25
CA GLY A 203 -1.24 18.26 -10.63
C GLY A 203 -0.25 18.78 -9.58
N LEU A 204 0.24 17.89 -8.71
CA LEU A 204 1.25 18.23 -7.70
C LEU A 204 2.57 18.69 -8.34
N LEU A 205 3.02 18.00 -9.39
CA LEU A 205 4.23 18.36 -10.14
C LEU A 205 4.08 19.71 -10.85
N TYR A 206 2.91 19.98 -11.43
CA TYR A 206 2.60 21.27 -12.04
C TYR A 206 2.74 22.41 -11.03
N ILE A 207 2.22 22.24 -9.80
CA ILE A 207 2.32 23.26 -8.75
C ILE A 207 3.78 23.44 -8.32
N ILE A 208 4.53 22.36 -8.10
CA ILE A 208 5.92 22.43 -7.61
C ILE A 208 6.85 23.09 -8.66
N TYR A 209 6.65 22.82 -9.94
CA TYR A 209 7.56 23.23 -11.03
C TYR A 209 6.98 24.27 -11.99
N LYS A 210 5.92 24.98 -11.58
CA LYS A 210 5.22 25.98 -12.42
C LYS A 210 6.17 26.95 -13.14
N ASN A 211 7.25 27.35 -12.46
CA ASN A 211 8.22 28.34 -12.95
C ASN A 211 9.48 27.74 -13.61
N ASN A 212 9.65 26.41 -13.67
CA ASN A 212 10.87 25.78 -14.17
C ASN A 212 10.58 24.52 -15.04
N LYS A 213 10.12 24.78 -16.27
CA LYS A 213 9.66 23.75 -17.23
C LYS A 213 10.76 22.84 -17.80
N LYS A 214 12.02 23.30 -17.89
CA LYS A 214 13.11 22.45 -18.42
C LYS A 214 13.50 21.35 -17.44
N GLU A 215 13.48 21.65 -16.14
CA GLU A 215 13.87 20.71 -15.10
C GLU A 215 12.82 19.60 -14.86
N ILE A 216 11.53 19.92 -15.06
CA ILE A 216 10.43 18.97 -14.84
C ILE A 216 10.47 17.78 -15.82
N THR A 217 10.93 18.00 -17.06
CA THR A 217 10.83 16.99 -18.13
C THR A 217 11.69 15.76 -17.81
N LYS A 218 12.95 15.96 -17.39
CA LYS A 218 13.84 14.85 -17.00
C LYS A 218 13.29 14.09 -15.80
N LYS A 219 12.68 14.81 -14.85
CA LYS A 219 12.11 14.24 -13.63
C LYS A 219 10.84 13.43 -13.92
N ILE A 220 9.98 13.91 -14.82
CA ILE A 220 8.80 13.17 -15.30
C ILE A 220 9.24 11.89 -16.01
N ILE A 221 10.25 11.94 -16.87
CA ILE A 221 10.79 10.75 -17.54
C ILE A 221 11.29 9.75 -16.49
N ALA A 222 12.04 10.21 -15.49
CA ALA A 222 12.53 9.34 -14.41
C ALA A 222 11.40 8.71 -13.59
N PHE A 223 10.31 9.43 -13.33
CA PHE A 223 9.12 8.92 -12.65
C PHE A 223 8.34 7.90 -13.51
N CYS A 224 8.20 8.16 -14.82
CA CYS A 224 7.44 7.30 -15.72
C CYS A 224 8.22 6.03 -16.11
N MET A 225 9.55 6.05 -16.07
CA MET A 225 10.38 4.94 -16.49
C MET A 225 10.06 3.61 -15.75
N PRO A 226 9.97 3.56 -14.40
CA PRO A 226 9.51 2.35 -13.70
C PRO A 226 8.12 1.89 -14.16
N VAL A 227 7.18 2.81 -14.35
CA VAL A 227 5.80 2.48 -14.74
C VAL A 227 5.81 1.77 -16.10
N LEU A 228 6.54 2.32 -17.07
CA LEU A 228 6.67 1.75 -18.41
C LEU A 228 7.35 0.38 -18.40
N ILE A 229 8.44 0.22 -17.63
CA ILE A 229 9.15 -1.07 -17.49
C ILE A 229 8.19 -2.12 -16.94
N PHE A 230 7.47 -1.81 -15.88
CA PHE A 230 6.50 -2.73 -15.30
C PHE A 230 5.38 -3.06 -16.29
N THR A 231 4.87 -2.09 -17.06
CA THR A 231 3.87 -2.35 -18.11
C THR A 231 4.39 -3.30 -19.18
N ILE A 232 5.60 -3.10 -19.66
CA ILE A 232 6.19 -3.98 -20.70
C ILE A 232 6.38 -5.41 -20.17
N ILE A 233 6.73 -5.60 -18.90
CA ILE A 233 6.94 -6.92 -18.31
C ILE A 233 5.62 -7.69 -18.10
N ASN A 234 4.50 -6.98 -17.93
CA ASN A 234 3.19 -7.60 -17.66
C ASN A 234 2.30 -7.78 -18.91
N PHE A 235 2.80 -7.44 -20.11
CA PHE A 235 2.17 -7.72 -21.42
C PHE A 235 2.96 -8.79 -22.17
#